data_AF-A0A820L8T5-F1
#
_entry.id   AF-A0A820L8T5-F1
#
_cell.length_a   1.000
_cell.length_b   1.000
_cell.length_c   1.000
_cell.angle_alpha   90.00
_cell.angle_beta   90.00
_cell.angle_gamma   90.00
#
_symmetry.space_group_name_H-M   'P 1'
#
loop_
_entity.id
_entity.type
_entity.pdbx_description
1 polymer ?
#
loop_
_entity_poly.entity_id
_entity_poly.type
_entity_poly.pdbx_seq_one_letter_code
_entity_poly.pdbx_strand_id
1 'polypeptide(L)'
;RQRLELARAGSNGKLIKEFLPQHIDHKNSETFGQLDLERLIRHASKDLDELDRKREQQFKEYEMQKEFERRQKLSKLNIEERKKLEKLHEEALEKKKKHPKVNHPGSVDQMEEVWEKVDNLEGDQFTPKSFFQLHDINSDGFLDEGELEAIMLKEAAKIHEDTPEADPVEKQEEMDRMREHVMKEFDKDNDRMLSLEEFMSGINGTGAKNEQGWQSIEDKTVFSDQEFQQFSEKLAPASTPIPPHQTPAPPNVQQAQVHLEAAAQPPPLPAVQVPAQNQPSEQQQAHIPRAPSAPNNP
;
A
#
# COMPACT_ATOMS: atom_id res chain seq x y z
N ARG A 1 13.10 -17.49 30.54
CA ARG A 1 12.61 -17.77 31.92
C ARG A 1 11.09 -17.68 32.02
N GLN A 2 10.44 -16.58 31.63
CA GLN A 2 8.95 -16.48 31.57
C GLN A 2 8.26 -17.58 30.71
N ARG A 3 8.87 -17.99 29.59
CA ARG A 3 8.37 -19.08 28.73
C ARG A 3 8.22 -20.44 29.46
N LEU A 4 9.12 -20.73 30.40
CA LEU A 4 9.11 -22.02 31.12
C LEU A 4 8.08 -22.02 32.27
N GLU A 5 7.77 -20.85 32.83
CA GLU A 5 6.74 -20.70 33.87
C GLU A 5 5.34 -20.89 33.32
N LEU A 6 5.04 -20.34 32.13
CA LEU A 6 3.74 -20.51 31.47
C LEU A 6 3.49 -21.95 30.99
N ALA A 7 4.54 -22.68 30.59
CA ALA A 7 4.43 -24.09 30.19
C ALA A 7 4.32 -25.05 31.39
N ARG A 8 4.88 -24.68 32.56
CA ARG A 8 4.80 -25.48 33.81
C ARG A 8 3.52 -25.24 34.60
N ALA A 9 2.94 -24.05 34.54
CA ALA A 9 1.61 -23.79 35.06
C ALA A 9 0.61 -24.42 34.10
N GLY A 10 -0.07 -25.50 34.49
CA GLY A 10 -1.11 -26.18 33.69
C GLY A 10 -2.33 -25.29 33.46
N SER A 11 -2.17 -24.20 32.73
CA SER A 11 -3.09 -23.08 32.65
C SER A 11 -3.74 -23.04 31.27
N ASN A 12 -5.05 -23.31 31.26
CA ASN A 12 -6.04 -22.98 30.24
C ASN A 12 -5.49 -22.72 28.83
N GLY A 13 -5.73 -23.64 27.89
CA GLY A 13 -5.32 -23.53 26.48
C GLY A 13 -5.78 -22.28 25.71
N LYS A 14 -6.58 -21.41 26.35
CA LYS A 14 -6.92 -20.06 25.87
C LYS A 14 -5.81 -19.03 26.12
N LEU A 15 -5.17 -19.04 27.30
CA LEU A 15 -4.06 -18.11 27.63
C LEU A 15 -2.79 -18.41 26.82
N ILE A 16 -2.55 -19.69 26.52
CA ILE A 16 -1.40 -20.13 25.71
C ILE A 16 -1.48 -19.56 24.29
N LYS A 17 -2.68 -19.47 23.69
CA LYS A 17 -2.86 -18.90 22.34
C LYS A 17 -2.71 -17.38 22.28
N GLU A 18 -3.00 -16.70 23.39
CA GLU A 18 -3.09 -15.24 23.46
C GLU A 18 -1.74 -14.60 23.84
N PHE A 19 -0.88 -15.31 24.57
CA PHE A 19 0.39 -14.77 25.08
C PHE A 19 1.66 -15.42 24.51
N LEU A 20 1.56 -16.56 23.83
CA LEU A 20 2.74 -17.22 23.26
C LEU A 20 2.76 -17.11 21.73
N PRO A 21 3.94 -16.83 21.12
CA PRO A 21 4.07 -16.75 19.67
C PRO A 21 3.65 -18.07 19.01
N GLN A 22 2.56 -18.03 18.25
CA GLN A 22 1.93 -19.24 17.69
C GLN A 22 2.83 -19.97 16.67
N HIS A 23 3.85 -19.28 16.15
CA HIS A 23 4.78 -19.82 15.18
C HIS A 23 5.96 -20.60 15.78
N ILE A 24 6.11 -20.67 17.11
CA ILE A 24 7.24 -21.34 17.77
C ILE A 24 6.77 -22.63 18.46
N ASP A 25 7.48 -23.73 18.29
CA ASP A 25 7.29 -24.95 19.07
C ASP A 25 7.76 -24.76 20.52
N HIS A 26 6.79 -24.53 21.40
CA HIS A 26 7.06 -24.36 22.82
C HIS A 26 7.51 -25.64 23.53
N LYS A 27 7.46 -26.82 22.87
CA LYS A 27 8.02 -28.07 23.39
C LYS A 27 9.52 -28.21 23.12
N ASN A 28 10.05 -27.47 22.14
CA ASN A 28 11.47 -27.41 21.82
C ASN A 28 11.98 -25.97 21.98
N SER A 29 12.18 -25.53 23.23
CA SER A 29 12.54 -24.14 23.51
C SER A 29 13.98 -23.75 23.15
N GLU A 30 14.82 -24.70 22.75
CA GLU A 30 16.27 -24.48 22.57
C GLU A 30 16.69 -24.25 21.12
N THR A 31 15.83 -24.52 20.14
CA THR A 31 16.19 -24.35 18.72
C THR A 31 14.98 -23.97 17.89
N PHE A 32 15.15 -22.98 17.01
CA PHE A 32 14.18 -22.63 15.97
C PHE A 32 14.39 -23.56 14.78
N GLY A 33 13.41 -24.43 14.52
CA GLY A 33 13.50 -25.44 13.46
C GLY A 33 12.76 -25.05 12.18
N GLN A 34 12.86 -25.90 11.16
CA GLN A 34 12.16 -25.71 9.88
C GLN A 34 10.64 -25.55 10.04
N LEU A 35 10.02 -26.33 10.94
CA LEU A 35 8.59 -26.22 11.21
C LEU A 35 8.19 -24.91 11.88
N ASP A 36 9.10 -24.28 12.64
CA ASP A 36 8.84 -22.97 13.24
C ASP A 36 8.94 -21.86 12.19
N LEU A 37 9.90 -21.98 11.27
CA LEU A 37 10.02 -21.10 10.11
C LEU A 37 8.77 -21.17 9.23
N GLU A 38 8.30 -22.37 8.90
CA GLU A 38 7.10 -22.56 8.10
C GLU A 38 5.86 -21.95 8.76
N ARG A 39 5.71 -22.11 10.09
CA ARG A 39 4.62 -21.45 10.82
C ARG A 39 4.78 -19.94 10.88
N LEU A 40 6.01 -19.44 10.95
CA LEU A 40 6.29 -18.01 10.97
C LEU A 40 5.87 -17.37 9.64
N ILE A 41 6.29 -17.95 8.52
CA ILE A 41 5.91 -17.50 7.17
C ILE A 41 4.40 -17.48 7.05
N ARG A 42 3.72 -18.60 7.31
CA ARG A 42 2.25 -18.66 7.25
C ARG A 42 1.53 -17.69 8.17
N HIS A 43 2.12 -17.34 9.31
CA HIS A 43 1.54 -16.37 10.22
C HIS A 43 1.75 -14.94 9.71
N ALA A 44 2.95 -14.62 9.22
CA ALA A 44 3.26 -13.34 8.61
C ALA A 44 2.37 -13.08 7.40
N SER A 45 2.21 -14.06 6.49
CA SER A 45 1.31 -13.93 5.33
C SER A 45 -0.14 -13.64 5.75
N LYS A 46 -0.63 -14.32 6.79
CA LYS A 46 -1.97 -14.05 7.34
C LYS A 46 -2.11 -12.66 7.96
N ASP A 47 -1.07 -12.20 8.66
CA ASP A 47 -1.09 -10.87 9.27
C ASP A 47 -1.12 -9.80 8.17
N LEU A 48 -0.37 -10.01 7.09
CA LEU A 48 -0.41 -9.14 5.93
C LEU A 48 -1.79 -9.19 5.22
N ASP A 49 -2.42 -10.36 5.07
CA ASP A 49 -3.77 -10.46 4.50
C ASP A 49 -4.80 -9.71 5.37
N GLU A 50 -4.60 -9.68 6.68
CA GLU A 50 -5.43 -8.89 7.58
C GLU A 50 -5.19 -7.38 7.42
N LEU A 51 -3.95 -6.96 7.15
CA LEU A 51 -3.65 -5.57 6.80
C LEU A 51 -4.32 -5.16 5.49
N ASP A 52 -4.29 -6.01 4.47
CA ASP A 52 -4.96 -5.76 3.18
C ASP A 52 -6.47 -5.59 3.37
N ARG A 53 -7.12 -6.51 4.11
CA ARG A 53 -8.55 -6.39 4.45
C ARG A 53 -8.88 -5.12 5.24
N LYS A 54 -7.99 -4.74 6.16
CA LYS A 54 -8.17 -3.52 6.94
C LYS A 54 -8.03 -2.28 6.06
N ARG A 55 -7.08 -2.28 5.13
CA ARG A 55 -6.91 -1.21 4.14
C ARG A 55 -8.16 -1.07 3.28
N GLU A 56 -8.68 -2.17 2.72
CA GLU A 56 -9.93 -2.14 1.93
C GLU A 56 -11.11 -1.53 2.72
N GLN A 57 -11.24 -1.88 4.01
CA GLN A 57 -12.26 -1.31 4.88
C GLN A 57 -12.05 0.18 5.11
N GLN A 58 -10.81 0.61 5.36
CA GLN A 58 -10.45 2.02 5.52
C GLN A 58 -10.72 2.82 4.24
N PHE A 59 -10.40 2.27 3.08
CA PHE A 59 -10.69 2.89 1.79
C PHE A 59 -12.19 3.03 1.55
N LYS A 60 -12.97 1.99 1.89
CA LYS A 60 -14.43 2.06 1.84
C LYS A 60 -15.00 3.15 2.74
N GLU A 61 -14.53 3.25 3.99
CA GLU A 61 -14.93 4.30 4.92
C GLU A 61 -14.53 5.70 4.42
N TYR A 62 -13.36 5.82 3.81
CA TYR A 62 -12.88 7.06 3.20
C TYR A 62 -13.82 7.54 2.08
N GLU A 63 -14.20 6.64 1.17
CA GLU A 63 -15.13 6.95 0.08
C GLU A 63 -16.54 7.29 0.60
N MET A 64 -17.03 6.58 1.62
CA MET A 64 -18.30 6.92 2.28
C MET A 64 -18.23 8.29 2.99
N GLN A 65 -17.11 8.65 3.60
CA GLN A 65 -16.91 9.96 4.23
C GLN A 65 -16.96 11.09 3.20
N LYS A 66 -16.29 10.93 2.05
CA LYS A 66 -16.35 11.91 0.94
C LYS A 66 -17.78 12.13 0.44
N GLU A 67 -18.53 11.05 0.24
CA GLU A 67 -19.92 11.14 -0.19
C GLU A 67 -20.83 11.77 0.89
N PHE A 68 -20.61 11.45 2.16
CA PHE A 68 -21.35 12.05 3.27
C PHE A 68 -21.14 13.57 3.35
N GLU A 69 -19.88 14.03 3.26
CA GLU A 69 -19.57 15.45 3.23
C GLU A 69 -20.15 16.16 2.01
N ARG A 70 -20.12 15.49 0.84
CA ARG A 70 -20.77 16.00 -0.37
C ARG A 70 -22.27 16.21 -0.15
N ARG A 71 -22.98 15.21 0.37
CA ARG A 71 -24.43 15.31 0.66
C ARG A 71 -24.73 16.39 1.70
N GLN A 72 -23.89 16.53 2.73
CA GLN A 72 -24.02 17.62 3.71
C GLN A 72 -23.77 19.00 3.10
N LYS A 73 -22.82 19.15 2.19
CA LYS A 73 -22.59 20.42 1.48
C LYS A 73 -23.79 20.75 0.61
N LEU A 74 -24.30 19.79 -0.17
CA LEU A 74 -25.46 19.97 -1.03
C LEU A 74 -26.76 20.32 -0.26
N SER A 75 -26.93 19.83 0.98
CA SER A 75 -28.11 20.12 1.79
C SER A 75 -28.14 21.56 2.31
N LYS A 76 -26.98 22.22 2.43
CA LYS A 76 -26.82 23.60 2.92
C LYS A 76 -26.89 24.66 1.81
N LEU A 77 -26.83 24.26 0.55
CA LEU A 77 -26.79 25.15 -0.62
C LEU A 77 -28.18 25.44 -1.20
N ASN A 78 -28.31 26.59 -1.88
CA ASN A 78 -29.52 26.93 -2.64
C ASN A 78 -29.62 26.12 -3.95
N ILE A 79 -30.75 26.22 -4.67
CA ILE A 79 -31.03 25.41 -5.87
C ILE A 79 -29.98 25.63 -6.98
N GLU A 80 -29.57 26.88 -7.24
CA GLU A 80 -28.60 27.20 -8.29
C GLU A 80 -27.20 26.72 -7.93
N GLU A 81 -26.78 26.95 -6.69
CA GLU A 81 -25.49 26.51 -6.15
C GLU A 81 -25.39 24.98 -6.13
N ARG A 82 -26.46 24.29 -5.73
CA ARG A 82 -26.55 22.83 -5.75
C ARG A 82 -26.32 22.28 -7.15
N LYS A 83 -27.06 22.80 -8.14
CA LYS A 83 -26.93 22.37 -9.54
C LYS A 83 -25.53 22.62 -10.08
N LYS A 84 -24.90 23.74 -9.72
CA LYS A 84 -23.52 24.05 -10.13
C LYS A 84 -22.52 23.07 -9.51
N LEU A 85 -22.65 22.76 -8.22
CA LEU A 85 -21.75 21.84 -7.52
C LEU A 85 -21.90 20.40 -8.02
N GLU A 86 -23.14 19.96 -8.29
CA GLU A 86 -23.41 18.65 -8.88
C GLU A 86 -22.76 18.51 -10.27
N LYS A 87 -22.88 19.54 -11.11
CA LYS A 87 -22.24 19.55 -12.43
C LYS A 87 -20.72 19.50 -12.34
N LEU A 88 -20.12 20.28 -11.44
CA LEU A 88 -18.66 20.25 -11.22
C LEU A 88 -18.20 18.87 -10.74
N HIS A 89 -18.97 18.22 -9.88
CA HIS A 89 -18.66 16.88 -9.41
C HIS A 89 -18.76 15.84 -10.55
N GLU A 90 -19.81 15.91 -11.37
CA GLU A 90 -19.97 15.02 -12.53
C GLU A 90 -18.83 15.22 -13.54
N GLU A 91 -18.47 16.48 -13.83
CA GLU A 91 -17.32 16.81 -14.68
C GLU A 91 -16.00 16.26 -14.10
N ALA A 92 -15.83 16.30 -12.77
CA ALA A 92 -14.64 15.74 -12.11
C ALA A 92 -14.59 14.21 -12.23
N LEU A 93 -15.69 13.50 -11.99
CA LEU A 93 -15.77 12.04 -12.19
C LEU A 93 -15.49 11.65 -13.65
N GLU A 94 -16.10 12.37 -14.60
CA GLU A 94 -15.87 12.13 -16.02
C GLU A 94 -14.44 12.44 -16.44
N LYS A 95 -13.75 13.37 -15.77
CA LYS A 95 -12.32 13.61 -15.98
C LYS A 95 -11.50 12.43 -15.45
N LYS A 96 -11.81 11.89 -14.27
CA LYS A 96 -11.07 10.76 -13.69
C LYS A 96 -11.22 9.47 -14.48
N LYS A 97 -12.42 9.20 -15.03
CA LYS A 97 -12.66 8.05 -15.92
C LYS A 97 -11.92 8.13 -17.25
N LYS A 98 -11.45 9.32 -17.64
CA LYS A 98 -10.69 9.50 -18.88
C LYS A 98 -9.23 9.22 -18.62
N HIS A 99 -8.86 7.96 -18.79
CA HIS A 99 -7.47 7.53 -18.83
C HIS A 99 -7.19 6.69 -20.09
N PRO A 100 -5.92 6.57 -20.51
CA PRO A 100 -5.53 5.58 -21.50
C PRO A 100 -5.93 4.16 -21.06
N LYS A 101 -6.04 3.23 -22.00
CA LYS A 101 -6.26 1.82 -21.67
C LYS A 101 -5.13 1.35 -20.74
N VAL A 102 -5.52 0.72 -19.64
CA VAL A 102 -4.61 0.09 -18.68
C VAL A 102 -4.63 -1.40 -18.93
N ASN A 103 -3.45 -2.01 -19.03
CA ASN A 103 -3.34 -3.45 -19.26
C ASN A 103 -3.77 -4.19 -17.99
N HIS A 104 -4.16 -5.45 -18.15
CA HIS A 104 -4.52 -6.26 -16.98
C HIS A 104 -3.27 -6.56 -16.14
N PRO A 105 -3.28 -6.37 -14.81
CA PRO A 105 -2.10 -6.68 -13.99
C PRO A 105 -1.71 -8.15 -14.11
N GLY A 106 -0.42 -8.42 -14.31
CA GLY A 106 0.12 -9.76 -14.52
C GLY A 106 -0.05 -10.29 -15.95
N SER A 107 -0.57 -9.49 -16.89
CA SER A 107 -0.74 -9.91 -18.28
C SER A 107 0.55 -9.80 -19.10
N VAL A 108 0.65 -10.62 -20.15
CA VAL A 108 1.78 -10.55 -21.10
C VAL A 108 1.86 -9.17 -21.78
N ASP A 109 0.73 -8.55 -22.11
CA ASP A 109 0.71 -7.22 -22.73
C ASP A 109 1.23 -6.12 -21.80
N GLN A 110 0.94 -6.20 -20.50
CA GLN A 110 1.58 -5.35 -19.51
C GLN A 110 3.10 -5.56 -19.49
N MET A 111 3.55 -6.81 -19.41
CA MET A 111 4.98 -7.13 -19.27
C MET A 111 5.79 -6.71 -20.50
N GLU A 112 5.25 -6.94 -21.71
CA GLU A 112 5.82 -6.44 -22.97
C GLU A 112 5.93 -4.91 -22.94
N GLU A 113 4.90 -4.21 -22.46
CA GLU A 113 4.92 -2.75 -22.35
C GLU A 113 5.97 -2.25 -21.35
N VAL A 114 6.10 -2.89 -20.19
CA VAL A 114 7.13 -2.55 -19.18
C VAL A 114 8.52 -2.80 -19.77
N TRP A 115 8.75 -3.96 -20.38
CA TRP A 115 10.01 -4.32 -21.03
C TRP A 115 10.46 -3.29 -22.08
N GLU A 116 9.54 -2.87 -22.97
CA GLU A 116 9.88 -1.93 -24.03
C GLU A 116 9.98 -0.49 -23.52
N LYS A 117 9.05 -0.04 -22.66
CA LYS A 117 8.89 1.39 -22.32
C LYS A 117 9.49 1.80 -20.98
N VAL A 118 9.76 0.87 -20.09
CA VAL A 118 10.36 1.12 -18.77
C VAL A 118 11.79 0.63 -18.77
N ASP A 119 12.01 -0.63 -19.17
CA ASP A 119 13.35 -1.22 -19.21
C ASP A 119 14.15 -0.80 -20.44
N ASN A 120 13.47 -0.21 -21.45
CA ASN A 120 14.06 0.26 -22.69
C ASN A 120 14.83 -0.86 -23.44
N LEU A 121 14.21 -2.03 -23.49
CA LEU A 121 14.72 -3.23 -24.15
C LEU A 121 13.96 -3.53 -25.45
N GLU A 122 14.59 -4.26 -26.36
CA GLU A 122 13.99 -4.64 -27.64
C GLU A 122 12.92 -5.72 -27.43
N GLY A 123 11.73 -5.53 -28.02
CA GLY A 123 10.58 -6.42 -27.82
C GLY A 123 10.77 -7.84 -28.36
N ASP A 124 11.62 -8.04 -29.37
CA ASP A 124 11.92 -9.37 -29.91
C ASP A 124 12.79 -10.23 -28.97
N GLN A 125 13.42 -9.61 -27.97
CA GLN A 125 14.18 -10.28 -26.92
C GLN A 125 13.32 -10.63 -25.70
N PHE A 126 12.05 -10.21 -25.68
CA PHE A 126 11.17 -10.46 -24.55
C PHE A 126 10.91 -11.97 -24.39
N THR A 127 11.19 -12.47 -23.19
CA THR A 127 10.65 -13.74 -22.72
C THR A 127 10.17 -13.57 -21.28
N PRO A 128 9.07 -14.24 -20.87
CA PRO A 128 8.61 -14.20 -19.48
C PRO A 128 9.71 -14.51 -18.47
N LYS A 129 10.58 -15.48 -18.78
CA LYS A 129 11.68 -15.86 -17.91
C LYS A 129 12.74 -14.75 -17.79
N SER A 130 13.09 -14.10 -18.89
CA SER A 130 14.02 -12.96 -18.87
C SER A 130 13.42 -11.77 -18.12
N PHE A 131 12.13 -11.53 -18.29
CA PHE A 131 11.40 -10.49 -17.56
C PHE A 131 11.44 -10.74 -16.04
N PHE A 132 11.15 -11.97 -15.61
CA PHE A 132 11.23 -12.38 -14.21
C PHE A 132 12.64 -12.13 -13.65
N GLN A 133 13.67 -12.62 -14.33
CA GLN A 133 15.06 -12.49 -13.87
C GLN A 133 15.55 -11.04 -13.80
N LEU A 134 15.00 -10.15 -14.64
CA LEU A 134 15.34 -8.74 -14.63
C LEU A 134 14.73 -8.01 -13.43
N HIS A 135 13.53 -8.43 -13.01
CA HIS A 135 12.76 -7.78 -11.95
C HIS A 135 12.90 -8.44 -10.58
N ASP A 136 13.52 -9.61 -10.50
CA ASP A 136 14.08 -10.18 -9.27
C ASP A 136 15.34 -9.37 -8.92
N ILE A 137 15.13 -8.22 -8.28
CA ILE A 137 16.15 -7.19 -8.04
C ILE A 137 17.21 -7.71 -7.07
N ASN A 138 16.79 -8.50 -6.08
CA ASN A 138 17.67 -9.03 -5.05
C ASN A 138 18.29 -10.40 -5.45
N SER A 139 17.84 -11.01 -6.56
CA SER A 139 18.28 -12.31 -7.09
C SER A 139 18.05 -13.48 -6.13
N ASP A 140 16.99 -13.44 -5.32
CA ASP A 140 16.61 -14.52 -4.41
C ASP A 140 15.75 -15.60 -5.07
N GLY A 141 15.34 -15.39 -6.32
CA GLY A 141 14.56 -16.32 -7.12
C GLY A 141 13.05 -16.16 -6.97
N PHE A 142 12.60 -15.09 -6.31
CA PHE A 142 11.20 -14.76 -6.11
C PHE A 142 10.93 -13.32 -6.56
N LEU A 143 9.67 -13.02 -6.87
CA LEU A 143 9.19 -11.64 -6.95
C LEU A 143 8.34 -11.34 -5.72
N ASP A 144 8.82 -10.43 -4.88
CA ASP A 144 8.05 -9.98 -3.72
C ASP A 144 7.02 -8.90 -4.09
N GLU A 145 6.25 -8.46 -3.10
CA GLU A 145 5.26 -7.40 -3.28
C GLU A 145 5.87 -6.11 -3.81
N GLY A 146 7.00 -5.65 -3.26
CA GLY A 146 7.61 -4.39 -3.68
C GLY A 146 8.12 -4.44 -5.13
N GLU A 147 8.66 -5.58 -5.56
CA GLU A 147 9.09 -5.79 -6.94
C GLU A 147 7.90 -5.80 -7.90
N LEU A 148 6.79 -6.46 -7.52
CA LEU A 148 5.54 -6.43 -8.29
C LEU A 148 4.93 -5.02 -8.38
N GLU A 149 4.92 -4.27 -7.28
CA GLU A 149 4.45 -2.88 -7.26
C GLU A 149 5.27 -2.01 -8.22
N ALA A 150 6.60 -2.19 -8.25
CA ALA A 150 7.49 -1.46 -9.14
C ALA A 150 7.17 -1.72 -10.62
N ILE A 151 6.89 -2.98 -11.00
CA ILE A 151 6.45 -3.36 -12.35
C ILE A 151 5.14 -2.65 -12.73
N MET A 152 4.20 -2.55 -11.80
CA MET A 152 2.85 -2.01 -12.03
C MET A 152 2.77 -0.49 -11.97
N LEU A 153 3.79 0.19 -11.44
CA LEU A 153 3.80 1.64 -11.25
C LEU A 153 3.44 2.41 -12.54
N LYS A 154 3.95 1.96 -13.69
CA LYS A 154 3.67 2.54 -15.02
C LYS A 154 2.20 2.41 -15.42
N GLU A 155 1.54 1.30 -15.09
CA GLU A 155 0.13 1.07 -15.38
C GLU A 155 -0.77 1.91 -14.45
N ALA A 156 -0.46 1.93 -13.15
CA ALA A 156 -1.20 2.74 -12.17
C ALA A 156 -1.15 4.24 -12.51
N ALA A 157 0.01 4.73 -12.98
CA ALA A 157 0.19 6.12 -13.42
C ALA A 157 -0.63 6.51 -14.66
N LYS A 158 -1.17 5.54 -15.43
CA LYS A 158 -2.10 5.85 -16.53
C LYS A 158 -3.47 6.28 -16.00
N ILE A 159 -3.90 5.75 -14.85
CA ILE A 159 -5.20 6.02 -14.23
C ILE A 159 -5.14 7.31 -13.42
N HIS A 160 -4.12 7.42 -12.57
CA HIS A 160 -3.93 8.56 -11.69
C HIS A 160 -2.73 9.37 -12.17
N GLU A 161 -2.99 10.51 -12.81
CA GLU A 161 -1.95 11.47 -13.17
C GLU A 161 -1.28 12.02 -11.89
N ASP A 162 0.03 12.27 -11.95
CA ASP A 162 0.78 12.93 -10.87
C ASP A 162 0.51 14.44 -10.86
N THR A 163 -0.74 14.83 -10.61
CA THR A 163 -1.12 16.23 -10.40
C THR A 163 -1.34 16.53 -8.92
N PRO A 164 -1.14 17.79 -8.48
CA PRO A 164 -1.42 18.19 -7.09
C PRO A 164 -2.88 17.97 -6.66
N GLU A 165 -3.80 17.88 -7.61
CA GLU A 165 -5.22 17.64 -7.38
C GLU A 165 -5.60 16.14 -7.32
N ALA A 166 -4.67 15.24 -7.64
CA ALA A 166 -4.90 13.81 -7.55
C ALA A 166 -5.02 13.37 -6.09
N ASP A 167 -5.94 12.44 -5.83
CA ASP A 167 -6.14 11.88 -4.50
C ASP A 167 -5.07 10.81 -4.24
N PRO A 168 -4.10 11.05 -3.31
CA PRO A 168 -3.03 10.10 -3.06
C PRO A 168 -3.54 8.78 -2.46
N VAL A 169 -4.70 8.81 -1.79
CA VAL A 169 -5.32 7.60 -1.21
C VAL A 169 -5.88 6.71 -2.32
N GLU A 170 -6.58 7.30 -3.30
CA GLU A 170 -7.07 6.56 -4.47
C GLU A 170 -5.92 5.96 -5.28
N LYS A 171 -4.84 6.73 -5.48
CA LYS A 171 -3.66 6.24 -6.22
C LYS A 171 -3.03 5.03 -5.54
N GLN A 172 -2.84 5.08 -4.21
CA GLN A 172 -2.26 3.95 -3.47
C GLN A 172 -3.21 2.74 -3.51
N GLU A 173 -4.51 2.95 -3.29
CA GLU A 173 -5.48 1.86 -3.35
C GLU A 173 -5.54 1.19 -4.73
N GLU A 174 -5.38 1.96 -5.82
CA GLU A 174 -5.39 1.38 -7.17
C GLU A 174 -4.17 0.47 -7.36
N MET A 175 -3.03 0.92 -6.86
CA MET A 175 -1.80 0.15 -6.88
C MET A 175 -1.99 -1.15 -6.07
N ASP A 176 -2.42 -1.05 -4.81
CA ASP A 176 -2.65 -2.22 -3.97
C ASP A 176 -3.69 -3.18 -4.60
N ARG A 177 -4.73 -2.61 -5.22
CA ARG A 177 -5.66 -3.16 -6.22
C ARG A 177 -5.02 -4.18 -7.15
N MET A 178 -4.05 -3.69 -7.91
CA MET A 178 -3.34 -4.44 -8.94
C MET A 178 -2.44 -5.52 -8.33
N ARG A 179 -1.69 -5.19 -7.27
CA ARG A 179 -0.78 -6.12 -6.58
C ARG A 179 -1.54 -7.33 -6.03
N GLU A 180 -2.63 -7.10 -5.30
CA GLU A 180 -3.43 -8.18 -4.72
C GLU A 180 -4.08 -9.06 -5.76
N HIS A 181 -4.51 -8.45 -6.87
CA HIS A 181 -5.03 -9.19 -8.00
C HIS A 181 -3.99 -10.16 -8.55
N VAL A 182 -2.75 -9.71 -8.78
CA VAL A 182 -1.68 -10.59 -9.25
C VAL A 182 -1.34 -11.67 -8.23
N MET A 183 -1.16 -11.32 -6.95
CA MET A 183 -0.87 -12.31 -5.91
C MET A 183 -1.94 -13.40 -5.86
N LYS A 184 -3.22 -13.02 -5.81
CA LYS A 184 -4.34 -13.98 -5.79
C LYS A 184 -4.36 -14.91 -7.01
N GLU A 185 -3.96 -14.40 -8.17
CA GLU A 185 -3.98 -15.16 -9.42
C GLU A 185 -2.74 -16.04 -9.59
N PHE A 186 -1.58 -15.66 -9.04
CA PHE A 186 -0.29 -16.28 -9.32
C PHE A 186 0.27 -17.05 -8.12
N ASP A 187 0.23 -16.48 -6.92
CA ASP A 187 0.73 -17.08 -5.66
C ASP A 187 -0.20 -18.24 -5.24
N LYS A 188 0.28 -19.48 -5.36
CA LYS A 188 -0.52 -20.69 -5.10
C LYS A 188 -0.32 -21.22 -3.70
N ASP A 189 0.85 -21.02 -3.11
CA ASP A 189 1.12 -21.48 -1.75
C ASP A 189 0.86 -20.42 -0.67
N ASN A 190 0.51 -19.20 -1.09
CA ASN A 190 0.15 -18.04 -0.28
C ASN A 190 1.28 -17.60 0.66
N ASP A 191 2.51 -17.68 0.17
CA ASP A 191 3.70 -17.22 0.90
C ASP A 191 4.01 -15.73 0.70
N ARG A 192 3.22 -15.03 -0.13
CA ARG A 192 3.33 -13.60 -0.49
C ARG A 192 4.53 -13.29 -1.37
N MET A 193 5.04 -14.29 -2.07
CA MET A 193 6.10 -14.17 -3.06
C MET A 193 5.72 -14.98 -4.29
N LEU A 194 6.26 -14.62 -5.45
CA LEU A 194 6.06 -15.41 -6.67
C LEU A 194 7.34 -16.14 -7.05
N SER A 195 7.32 -17.46 -6.93
CA SER A 195 8.37 -18.28 -7.53
C SER A 195 8.33 -18.21 -9.06
N LEU A 196 9.45 -18.52 -9.71
CA LEU A 196 9.49 -18.62 -11.18
C LEU A 196 8.45 -19.62 -11.72
N GLU A 197 8.18 -20.71 -11.00
CA GLU A 197 7.19 -21.71 -11.42
C GLU A 197 5.77 -21.15 -11.41
N GLU A 198 5.39 -20.47 -10.33
CA GLU A 198 4.09 -19.80 -10.21
C GLU A 198 3.93 -18.70 -11.23
N PHE A 199 4.97 -17.88 -11.43
CA PHE A 199 4.98 -16.84 -12.44
C PHE A 199 4.75 -17.40 -13.85
N MET A 200 5.49 -18.43 -14.23
CA MET A 200 5.34 -19.07 -15.55
C MET A 200 3.97 -19.75 -15.70
N SER A 201 3.44 -20.34 -14.63
CA SER A 201 2.12 -20.96 -14.62
C SER A 201 1.01 -19.91 -14.77
N GLY A 202 1.10 -18.81 -14.02
CA GLY A 202 0.16 -17.69 -14.06
C GLY A 202 0.08 -17.05 -15.43
N ILE A 203 1.23 -16.79 -16.07
CA ILE A 203 1.28 -16.23 -17.43
C ILE A 203 0.60 -17.12 -18.46
N ASN A 204 0.83 -18.44 -18.39
CA ASN A 204 0.21 -19.39 -19.31
C ASN A 204 -1.29 -19.60 -19.02
N GLY A 205 -1.75 -19.22 -17.83
CA GLY A 205 -3.15 -19.27 -17.41
C GLY A 205 -3.84 -17.92 -17.56
N THR A 206 -3.99 -17.20 -16.45
CA THR A 206 -4.78 -15.96 -16.35
C THR A 206 -4.02 -14.72 -16.83
N GLY A 207 -2.70 -14.80 -16.96
CA GLY A 207 -1.85 -13.75 -17.54
C GLY A 207 -1.78 -13.76 -19.07
N ALA A 208 -2.52 -14.64 -19.76
CA ALA A 208 -2.62 -14.57 -21.22
C ALA A 208 -3.13 -13.20 -21.67
N LYS A 209 -2.74 -12.75 -22.89
CA LYS A 209 -3.07 -11.41 -23.40
C LYS A 209 -4.56 -11.10 -23.21
N ASN A 210 -4.84 -9.99 -22.52
CA ASN A 210 -6.18 -9.65 -22.08
C ASN A 210 -6.68 -8.37 -22.78
N GLU A 211 -7.65 -8.53 -23.69
CA GLU A 211 -8.19 -7.39 -24.42
C GLU A 211 -9.03 -6.45 -23.56
N GLN A 212 -9.64 -6.94 -22.46
CA GLN A 212 -10.52 -6.14 -21.59
C GLN A 212 -9.74 -5.13 -20.74
N GLY A 213 -8.48 -5.43 -20.39
CA GLY A 213 -7.64 -4.56 -19.56
C GLY A 213 -8.06 -4.52 -18.09
N TRP A 214 -7.65 -3.45 -17.39
CA TRP A 214 -7.97 -3.23 -15.98
C TRP A 214 -9.11 -2.23 -15.78
N GLN A 215 -9.97 -2.53 -14.79
CA GLN A 215 -11.04 -1.63 -14.35
C GLN A 215 -10.59 -0.84 -13.13
N SER A 216 -10.57 0.48 -13.28
CA SER A 216 -10.17 1.42 -12.23
C SER A 216 -11.12 1.41 -11.05
N ILE A 217 -10.73 2.03 -9.95
CA ILE A 217 -11.58 2.25 -8.77
C ILE A 217 -12.84 3.03 -9.17
N GLU A 218 -12.71 4.02 -10.06
CA GLU A 218 -13.81 4.88 -10.51
C GLU A 218 -14.89 4.13 -11.33
N ASP A 219 -14.53 2.98 -11.90
CA ASP A 219 -15.46 2.10 -12.62
C ASP A 219 -16.24 1.17 -11.69
N LYS A 220 -15.82 1.04 -10.42
CA LYS A 220 -16.41 0.13 -9.45
C LYS A 220 -17.16 0.86 -8.35
N THR A 221 -18.26 0.26 -7.93
CA THR A 221 -18.99 0.72 -6.74
C THR A 221 -18.32 0.17 -5.48
N VAL A 222 -17.67 1.05 -4.70
CA VAL A 222 -16.87 0.68 -3.52
C VAL A 222 -17.74 0.32 -2.30
N PHE A 223 -18.94 0.91 -2.19
CA PHE A 223 -19.89 0.67 -1.10
C PHE A 223 -21.33 0.64 -1.61
N SER A 224 -22.19 -0.10 -0.91
CA SER A 224 -23.64 -0.13 -1.16
C SER A 224 -24.38 1.01 -0.44
N ASP A 225 -25.58 1.34 -0.92
CA ASP A 225 -26.45 2.32 -0.25
C ASP A 225 -26.76 1.94 1.21
N GLN A 226 -26.87 0.64 1.49
CA GLN A 226 -27.11 0.13 2.84
C GLN A 226 -25.90 0.38 3.76
N GLU A 227 -24.68 0.13 3.27
CA GLU A 227 -23.45 0.42 4.02
C GLU A 227 -23.31 1.92 4.27
N PHE A 228 -23.58 2.74 3.26
CA PHE A 228 -23.57 4.20 3.39
C PHE A 228 -24.58 4.70 4.42
N GLN A 229 -25.80 4.14 4.42
CA GLN A 229 -26.80 4.50 5.43
C GLN A 229 -26.30 4.20 6.85
N GLN A 230 -25.80 2.98 7.08
CA GLN A 230 -25.25 2.58 8.39
C GLN A 230 -24.07 3.47 8.81
N PHE A 231 -23.21 3.86 7.88
CA PHE A 231 -22.09 4.76 8.12
C PHE A 231 -22.59 6.17 8.50
N SER A 232 -23.55 6.71 7.75
CA SER A 232 -24.12 8.04 8.00
C SER A 232 -24.86 8.13 9.34
N GLU A 233 -25.52 7.05 9.77
CA GLU A 233 -26.19 6.95 11.07
C GLU A 233 -25.19 6.98 12.24
N LYS A 234 -24.00 6.39 12.07
CA LYS A 234 -22.94 6.43 13.08
C LYS A 234 -22.31 7.82 13.21
N LEU A 235 -22.27 8.59 12.12
CA LEU A 235 -21.69 9.94 12.08
C LEU A 235 -22.68 11.05 12.44
N ALA A 236 -23.98 10.82 12.24
CA ALA A 236 -25.00 11.68 12.80
C ALA A 236 -24.85 11.60 14.33
N PRO A 237 -24.47 12.68 15.03
CA PRO A 237 -24.35 12.64 16.48
C PRO A 237 -25.68 12.14 17.02
N ALA A 238 -25.65 11.32 18.08
CA ALA A 238 -26.86 10.89 18.78
C ALA A 238 -27.72 12.12 19.06
N SER A 239 -28.69 12.38 18.18
CA SER A 239 -29.58 13.52 18.27
C SER A 239 -30.49 13.23 19.44
N THR A 240 -30.09 13.66 20.63
CA THR A 240 -31.04 13.91 21.71
C THR A 240 -32.15 14.76 21.10
N PRO A 241 -33.42 14.30 21.13
CA PRO A 241 -34.51 15.07 20.55
C PRO A 241 -34.61 16.39 21.30
N ILE A 242 -34.30 17.49 20.63
CA ILE A 242 -34.46 18.84 21.17
C ILE A 242 -35.98 19.10 21.22
N PRO A 243 -36.60 19.32 22.40
CA PRO A 243 -38.01 19.66 22.47
C PRO A 243 -38.26 21.01 21.76
N PRO A 244 -39.45 21.19 21.15
CA PRO A 244 -39.72 22.35 20.32
C PRO A 244 -39.82 23.57 21.22
N HIS A 245 -38.81 24.44 21.13
CA HIS A 245 -38.74 25.86 21.53
C HIS A 245 -37.41 26.15 22.19
N GLN A 246 -36.42 26.45 21.34
CA GLN A 246 -35.40 27.49 21.55
C GLN A 246 -34.44 27.45 20.36
N THR A 247 -34.39 28.53 19.59
CA THR A 247 -33.36 28.76 18.57
C THR A 247 -32.02 29.03 19.25
N PRO A 248 -30.94 28.28 18.95
CA PRO A 248 -29.58 28.73 19.22
C PRO A 248 -29.00 29.41 17.96
N ALA A 249 -28.26 30.49 18.20
CA ALA A 249 -27.50 31.25 17.22
C ALA A 249 -26.46 30.38 16.45
N PRO A 250 -26.01 30.80 15.25
CA PRO A 250 -25.05 30.02 14.48
C PRO A 250 -23.69 29.93 15.22
N PRO A 251 -23.06 28.75 15.27
CA PRO A 251 -21.72 28.62 15.84
C PRO A 251 -20.68 29.24 14.89
N ASN A 252 -19.76 30.00 15.50
CA ASN A 252 -18.66 30.68 14.84
C ASN A 252 -17.68 29.70 14.21
N VAL A 253 -17.37 29.88 12.92
CA VAL A 253 -16.61 28.95 12.07
C VAL A 253 -15.09 28.97 12.28
N GLN A 254 -14.57 29.76 13.24
CA GLN A 254 -13.14 29.98 13.38
C GLN A 254 -12.35 28.85 14.08
N GLN A 255 -12.99 27.84 14.68
CA GLN A 255 -12.27 26.80 15.44
C GLN A 255 -12.02 25.50 14.66
N ALA A 256 -12.61 25.33 13.47
CA ALA A 256 -12.41 24.12 12.66
C ALA A 256 -11.11 24.16 11.81
N GLN A 257 -10.46 25.32 11.66
CA GLN A 257 -9.22 25.44 10.88
C GLN A 257 -7.97 24.97 11.63
N VAL A 258 -7.99 24.85 12.95
CA VAL A 258 -6.77 24.54 13.73
C VAL A 258 -6.45 23.04 13.81
N HIS A 259 -7.39 22.16 13.43
CA HIS A 259 -7.17 20.71 13.48
C HIS A 259 -6.53 20.12 12.21
N LEU A 260 -6.35 20.92 11.15
CA LEU A 260 -5.76 20.46 9.88
C LEU A 260 -4.22 20.40 9.89
N GLU A 261 -3.54 20.99 10.88
CA GLU A 261 -2.07 21.00 10.92
C GLU A 261 -1.46 19.90 11.81
N ALA A 262 -2.28 19.14 12.55
CA ALA A 262 -1.81 18.09 13.46
C ALA A 262 -1.89 16.66 12.90
N ALA A 263 -2.55 16.46 11.75
CA ALA A 263 -2.76 15.12 11.17
C ALA A 263 -1.76 14.75 10.05
N ALA A 264 -0.80 15.62 9.73
CA ALA A 264 0.17 15.43 8.64
C ALA A 264 1.56 14.98 9.11
N GLN A 265 1.72 14.49 10.35
CA GLN A 265 3.00 13.92 10.79
C GLN A 265 2.94 12.38 10.78
N PRO A 266 3.87 11.70 10.08
CA PRO A 266 4.03 10.26 10.24
C PRO A 266 4.52 9.95 11.68
N PRO A 267 4.11 8.82 12.27
CA PRO A 267 4.62 8.40 13.58
C PRO A 267 6.14 8.18 13.50
N PRO A 268 6.92 8.57 14.52
CA PRO A 268 8.35 8.29 14.54
C PRO A 268 8.59 6.78 14.66
N LEU A 269 9.43 6.26 13.76
CA LEU A 269 9.94 4.89 13.83
C LEU A 269 10.73 4.69 15.15
N PRO A 270 10.58 3.55 15.85
CA PRO A 270 11.38 3.25 17.03
C PRO A 270 12.85 3.07 16.63
N ALA A 271 13.73 3.93 17.16
CA ALA A 271 15.16 3.84 16.99
C ALA A 271 15.71 2.54 17.62
N VAL A 272 16.22 1.64 16.78
CA VAL A 272 17.04 0.50 17.21
C VAL A 272 18.39 1.07 17.66
N GLN A 273 18.66 1.02 18.96
CA GLN A 273 19.99 1.35 19.51
C GLN A 273 20.99 0.24 19.13
N VAL A 274 21.86 0.52 18.17
CA VAL A 274 23.07 -0.27 17.92
C VAL A 274 24.16 0.26 18.87
N PRO A 275 24.80 -0.59 19.71
CA PRO A 275 25.88 -0.13 20.57
C PRO A 275 27.11 0.23 19.73
N ALA A 276 27.61 1.45 19.93
CA ALA A 276 28.75 2.02 19.23
C ALA A 276 30.04 1.21 19.49
N GLN A 277 30.63 0.67 18.42
CA GLN A 277 32.04 0.28 18.43
C GLN A 277 32.92 1.51 18.17
N ASN A 278 33.89 1.70 19.06
CA ASN A 278 34.97 2.68 18.97
C ASN A 278 35.67 2.64 17.60
N GLN A 279 35.74 3.80 16.93
CA GLN A 279 36.83 4.08 15.99
C GLN A 279 37.76 5.16 16.57
N PRO A 280 39.09 4.98 16.47
CA PRO A 280 40.07 5.92 16.97
C PRO A 280 40.28 7.11 16.02
N SER A 281 40.70 8.19 16.64
CA SER A 281 40.98 9.52 16.09
C SER A 281 42.25 9.52 15.24
N GLU A 282 42.22 10.17 14.07
CA GLU A 282 43.42 10.50 13.32
C GLU A 282 43.53 12.04 13.17
N GLN A 283 44.33 12.63 14.04
CA GLN A 283 45.04 13.88 13.79
C GLN A 283 46.38 13.51 13.14
N GLN A 284 46.69 14.07 11.96
CA GLN A 284 47.86 14.95 11.84
C GLN A 284 47.98 15.56 10.44
N GLN A 285 48.08 16.89 10.47
CA GLN A 285 48.42 17.78 9.39
C GLN A 285 49.95 17.76 9.24
N ALA A 286 50.47 17.25 8.13
CA ALA A 286 51.90 17.27 7.83
C ALA A 286 52.19 18.20 6.63
N HIS A 287 53.01 19.20 6.92
CA HIS A 287 53.65 20.14 6.01
C HIS A 287 54.38 19.43 4.84
N ILE A 288 54.16 19.92 3.63
CA ILE A 288 54.98 19.57 2.46
C ILE A 288 56.07 20.66 2.30
N PRO A 289 57.37 20.33 2.33
CA PRO A 289 58.40 21.25 1.88
C PRO A 289 58.63 21.13 0.37
N ARG A 290 58.83 22.31 -0.22
CA ARG A 290 59.10 22.64 -1.61
C ARG A 290 60.47 22.10 -2.06
N ALA A 291 60.52 21.34 -3.16
CA ALA A 291 61.77 20.96 -3.82
C ALA A 291 62.17 21.99 -4.91
N PRO A 292 63.47 22.23 -5.13
CA PRO A 292 63.96 23.23 -6.09
C PRO A 292 64.15 22.66 -7.50
N SER A 293 63.97 23.56 -8.46
CA SER A 293 64.21 23.40 -9.90
C SER A 293 65.67 23.05 -10.22
N ALA A 294 65.87 22.20 -11.23
CA ALA A 294 67.14 22.10 -11.96
C ALA A 294 66.86 22.17 -13.48
N PRO A 295 67.77 22.78 -14.29
CA PRO A 295 67.49 23.15 -15.67
C PRO A 295 68.17 22.27 -16.73
N ASN A 296 67.65 22.43 -17.94
CA ASN A 296 68.29 22.32 -19.26
C ASN A 296 68.71 20.95 -19.84
N ASN A 297 68.10 20.73 -21.02
CA ASN A 297 68.53 19.95 -22.19
C ASN A 297 69.96 20.34 -22.65
N PRO A 298 70.65 19.53 -23.49
CA PRO A 298 70.17 19.03 -24.78
C PRO A 298 70.08 17.50 -24.93
#